data_AF-A0A970F058-F1
#
_entry.id   AF-A0A970F058-F1
#
_cell.length_a   1.000
_cell.length_b   1.000
_cell.length_c   1.000
_cell.angle_alpha   90.00
_cell.angle_beta   90.00
_cell.angle_gamma   90.00
#
_symmetry.space_group_name_H-M   'P 1'
#
loop_
_entity.id
_entity.type
_entity.pdbx_description
1 polymer ?
#
loop_
_entity_poly.entity_id
_entity_poly.type
_entity_poly.pdbx_seq_one_letter_code
_entity_poly.pdbx_strand_id
1 'polypeptide(L)'
;MNNTHYLDSKAALIKAEIPRKITSWGSLLIITFTSIILFGTYYKYHKYLKYTGNVVKDNEKYLIKIVVEEDEILNIKKGILILNNKELEHEIFYIKPVYYLEDQNQKYYEVFVKCNLEKAYQYENLPITVKFKLPETTLMKEVLKKLRKR
;
A
#
# COMPACT_ATOMS: atom_id res chain seq x y z
N MET A 1 -47.54 26.57 58.07
CA MET A 1 -47.42 26.61 56.60
C MET A 1 -46.43 27.70 56.22
N ASN A 2 -45.25 27.32 55.74
CA ASN A 2 -44.65 28.00 54.60
C ASN A 2 -43.62 27.04 53.97
N ASN A 3 -44.07 26.39 52.90
CA ASN A 3 -43.35 25.38 52.12
C ASN A 3 -42.30 26.03 51.20
N THR A 4 -41.46 26.91 51.73
CA THR A 4 -40.40 27.55 50.93
C THR A 4 -39.07 26.81 51.00
N HIS A 5 -38.85 25.96 52.03
CA HIS A 5 -37.60 25.21 52.17
C HIS A 5 -37.50 23.92 51.33
N TYR A 6 -38.58 23.51 50.64
CA TYR A 6 -38.61 22.25 49.87
C TYR A 6 -38.38 22.42 48.36
N LEU A 7 -38.32 23.64 47.85
CA LEU A 7 -38.16 23.90 46.41
C LEU A 7 -36.73 24.31 46.02
N ASP A 8 -35.91 24.77 46.97
CA ASP A 8 -34.50 25.07 46.71
C ASP A 8 -33.64 23.80 46.57
N SER A 9 -34.03 22.71 47.22
CA SER A 9 -33.29 21.43 47.17
C SER A 9 -33.53 20.65 45.87
N LYS A 10 -34.57 20.98 45.10
CA LYS A 10 -34.82 20.42 43.76
C LYS A 10 -34.25 21.27 42.62
N ALA A 11 -33.92 22.53 42.89
CA ALA A 11 -33.18 23.40 41.96
C ALA A 11 -31.68 23.05 41.90
N ALA A 12 -31.19 22.26 42.85
CA ALA A 12 -30.05 21.37 42.66
C ALA A 12 -30.44 20.24 41.68
N LEU A 13 -30.79 20.62 40.45
CA LEU A 13 -30.35 19.90 39.28
C LEU A 13 -28.85 19.71 39.49
N ILE A 14 -28.50 18.57 40.08
CA ILE A 14 -27.17 18.00 40.02
C ILE A 14 -26.95 17.81 38.53
N LYS A 15 -26.50 18.88 37.86
CA LYS A 15 -25.68 18.78 36.67
C LYS A 15 -24.57 17.87 37.14
N ALA A 16 -24.65 16.59 36.78
CA ALA A 16 -23.55 15.68 36.90
C ALA A 16 -22.44 16.29 36.04
N GLU A 17 -21.66 17.17 36.65
CA GLU A 17 -20.63 17.92 35.98
C GLU A 17 -19.55 16.89 35.69
N ILE A 18 -19.46 16.50 34.42
CA ILE A 18 -18.50 15.49 33.99
C ILE A 18 -17.13 15.97 34.48
N PRO A 19 -16.39 15.15 35.25
CA PRO A 19 -15.10 15.55 35.79
C PRO A 19 -14.23 16.12 34.68
N ARG A 20 -13.63 17.31 34.89
CA ARG A 20 -12.77 17.98 33.89
C ARG A 20 -11.64 17.08 33.35
N LYS A 21 -11.21 16.09 34.14
CA LYS A 21 -10.25 15.06 33.71
C LYS A 21 -10.82 14.20 32.58
N ILE A 22 -12.08 13.76 32.68
CA ILE A 22 -12.74 12.93 31.67
C ILE A 22 -12.94 13.71 30.36
N THR A 23 -13.36 14.98 30.45
CA THR A 23 -13.49 15.84 29.25
C THR A 23 -12.13 16.09 28.59
N SER A 24 -11.07 16.29 29.38
CA SER A 24 -9.71 16.45 28.87
C SER A 24 -9.15 15.19 28.18
N TRP A 25 -9.36 14.01 28.76
CA TRP A 25 -8.98 12.74 28.14
C TRP A 25 -9.79 12.48 26.86
N GLY A 26 -11.08 12.78 26.87
CA GLY A 26 -11.95 12.69 25.70
C GLY A 26 -11.49 13.61 24.57
N SER A 27 -11.17 14.87 24.86
CA SER A 27 -10.65 15.80 23.85
C SER A 27 -9.30 15.35 23.29
N LEU A 28 -8.42 14.83 24.13
CA LEU A 28 -7.10 14.33 23.69
C LEU A 28 -7.26 13.12 22.76
N LEU A 29 -8.17 12.19 23.07
CA LEU A 29 -8.49 11.07 22.20
C LEU A 29 -9.04 11.54 20.85
N ILE A 30 -10.00 12.47 20.85
CA ILE A 30 -10.58 13.01 19.61
C ILE A 30 -9.52 13.66 18.73
N ILE A 31 -8.64 14.48 19.30
CA ILE A 31 -7.53 15.12 18.57
C ILE A 31 -6.57 14.06 18.01
N THR A 32 -6.27 13.02 18.78
CA THR A 32 -5.37 11.95 18.34
C THR A 32 -5.99 11.16 17.19
N PHE A 33 -7.27 10.76 17.31
CA PHE A 33 -7.98 10.04 16.26
C PHE A 33 -8.12 10.87 14.97
N THR A 34 -8.51 12.14 15.09
CA THR A 34 -8.59 13.04 13.94
C THR A 34 -7.22 13.22 13.28
N SER A 35 -6.14 13.37 14.06
CA SER A 35 -4.78 13.45 13.52
C SER A 35 -4.37 12.20 12.75
N ILE A 36 -4.71 11.00 13.26
CA ILE A 36 -4.44 9.73 12.57
C ILE A 36 -5.24 9.64 11.27
N ILE A 37 -6.52 10.03 11.28
CA ILE A 37 -7.38 10.01 10.09
C ILE A 37 -6.81 10.97 9.03
N LEU A 38 -6.46 12.20 9.42
CA LEU A 38 -5.84 13.18 8.54
C LEU A 38 -4.52 12.66 7.97
N PHE A 39 -3.64 12.11 8.81
CA PHE A 39 -2.41 11.51 8.33
C PHE A 39 -2.69 10.39 7.34
N GLY A 40 -3.62 9.49 7.65
CA GLY A 40 -3.96 8.35 6.80
C GLY A 40 -4.60 8.73 5.45
N THR A 41 -5.29 9.87 5.38
CA THR A 41 -5.91 10.36 4.14
C THR A 41 -4.98 11.23 3.30
N TYR A 42 -4.16 12.08 3.93
CA TYR A 42 -3.33 13.08 3.24
C TYR A 42 -1.88 12.66 3.03
N TYR A 43 -1.33 11.77 3.87
CA TYR A 43 0.05 11.30 3.68
C TYR A 43 0.13 10.38 2.45
N LYS A 44 0.78 10.89 1.40
CA LYS A 44 1.05 10.17 0.16
C LYS A 44 2.40 9.50 0.23
N TYR A 45 2.47 8.26 -0.24
CA TYR A 45 3.71 7.53 -0.35
C TYR A 45 3.67 6.58 -1.55
N HIS A 46 4.85 6.14 -1.98
CA HIS A 46 4.98 5.10 -3.00
C HIS A 46 5.12 3.73 -2.35
N LYS A 47 4.38 2.76 -2.89
CA LYS A 47 4.62 1.34 -2.62
C LYS A 47 5.62 0.80 -3.63
N TYR A 48 6.41 -0.18 -3.20
CA TYR A 48 7.38 -0.86 -4.06
C TYR A 48 7.09 -2.35 -4.09
N LEU A 49 7.11 -2.94 -5.28
CA LEU A 49 7.15 -4.40 -5.46
C LEU A 49 8.58 -4.79 -5.78
N LYS A 50 9.12 -5.80 -5.11
CA LYS A 50 10.49 -6.25 -5.29
C LYS A 50 10.48 -7.67 -5.85
N TYR A 51 11.15 -7.89 -6.97
CA TYR A 51 11.30 -9.21 -7.57
C TYR A 51 12.76 -9.51 -7.83
N THR A 52 13.11 -10.79 -7.70
CA THR A 52 14.36 -11.33 -8.19
C THR A 52 14.06 -12.09 -9.46
N GLY A 53 14.82 -11.82 -10.50
CA GLY A 53 14.68 -12.42 -11.82
C GLY A 53 16.04 -12.63 -12.45
N ASN A 54 16.03 -13.02 -13.72
CA ASN A 54 17.26 -13.22 -14.49
C ASN A 54 17.17 -12.45 -15.80
N VAL A 55 18.32 -12.02 -16.31
CA VAL A 55 18.41 -11.46 -17.66
C VAL A 55 18.40 -12.61 -18.68
N VAL A 56 17.56 -12.52 -19.70
CA VAL A 56 17.41 -13.51 -20.77
C VAL A 56 17.66 -12.82 -22.11
N LYS A 57 18.38 -13.48 -23.02
CA LYS A 57 18.62 -12.99 -24.37
C LYS A 57 17.57 -13.57 -25.31
N ASP A 58 16.80 -12.70 -25.98
CA ASP A 58 15.78 -13.07 -26.95
C ASP A 58 15.95 -12.23 -28.22
N ASN A 59 16.28 -12.85 -29.34
CA ASN A 59 16.54 -12.19 -30.64
C ASN A 59 17.43 -10.95 -30.50
N GLU A 60 18.60 -11.13 -29.88
CA GLU A 60 19.62 -10.10 -29.60
C GLU A 60 19.23 -9.00 -28.60
N LYS A 61 18.03 -9.05 -28.02
CA LYS A 61 17.58 -8.13 -26.96
C LYS A 61 17.73 -8.78 -25.60
N TYR A 62 18.24 -8.03 -24.64
CA TYR A 62 18.28 -8.43 -23.23
C TYR A 62 16.97 -8.04 -22.56
N LEU A 63 16.28 -9.02 -21.99
CA LEU A 63 15.02 -8.89 -21.26
C LEU A 63 15.22 -9.32 -19.82
N ILE A 64 14.45 -8.77 -18.90
CA ILE A 64 14.41 -9.23 -17.51
C ILE A 64 13.23 -10.18 -17.35
N LYS A 65 13.50 -11.44 -17.02
CA LYS A 65 12.51 -12.45 -16.70
C LYS A 65 12.24 -12.47 -15.19
N ILE A 66 11.00 -12.22 -14.79
CA ILE A 66 10.54 -12.29 -13.39
C ILE A 66 9.31 -13.19 -13.27
N VAL A 67 9.14 -13.82 -12.11
CA VAL A 67 7.94 -14.61 -11.79
C VAL A 67 7.07 -13.80 -10.85
N VAL A 68 5.79 -13.64 -11.21
CA VAL A 68 4.88 -12.72 -10.53
C VAL A 68 3.48 -13.32 -10.42
N GLU A 69 2.73 -12.88 -9.42
CA GLU A 69 1.33 -13.25 -9.24
C GLU A 69 0.43 -12.51 -10.24
N GLU A 70 -0.65 -13.15 -10.67
CA GLU A 70 -1.58 -12.60 -11.66
C GLU A 70 -2.08 -11.19 -11.30
N ASP A 71 -2.42 -10.95 -10.04
CA ASP A 71 -2.97 -9.68 -9.60
C ASP A 71 -1.93 -8.55 -9.47
N GLU A 72 -0.63 -8.90 -9.52
CA GLU A 72 0.48 -7.96 -9.51
C GLU A 72 0.95 -7.55 -10.92
N ILE A 73 0.60 -8.31 -11.96
CA ILE A 73 0.94 -7.99 -13.36
C ILE A 73 0.48 -6.58 -13.74
N LEU A 74 -0.75 -6.19 -13.34
CA LEU A 74 -1.29 -4.86 -13.62
C LEU A 74 -0.49 -3.76 -12.91
N ASN A 75 0.02 -4.04 -11.71
CA ASN A 75 0.83 -3.10 -10.94
C ASN A 75 2.19 -2.91 -11.61
N ILE A 76 2.78 -3.98 -12.14
CA ILE A 76 4.03 -3.94 -12.92
C ILE A 76 3.82 -3.12 -14.20
N LYS A 77 2.73 -3.34 -14.93
CA LYS A 77 2.43 -2.60 -16.17
C LYS A 77 2.33 -1.09 -15.97
N LYS A 78 1.85 -0.65 -14.80
CA LYS A 78 1.64 0.77 -14.48
C LYS A 78 2.76 1.40 -13.66
N GLY A 79 3.68 0.59 -13.13
CA GLY A 79 4.75 1.05 -12.27
C GLY A 79 5.90 1.68 -13.06
N ILE A 80 6.90 2.18 -12.34
CA ILE A 80 8.20 2.57 -12.88
C ILE A 80 9.21 1.52 -12.41
N LEU A 81 9.98 0.95 -13.33
CA LEU A 81 11.07 0.03 -12.99
C LEU A 81 12.21 0.80 -12.34
N ILE A 82 12.72 0.27 -11.23
CA ILE A 82 13.92 0.75 -10.55
C ILE A 82 14.94 -0.37 -10.55
N LEU A 83 16.08 -0.07 -11.14
CA LEU A 83 17.25 -0.94 -11.18
C LEU A 83 18.46 -0.16 -10.71
N ASN A 84 19.19 -0.69 -9.73
CA ASN A 84 20.38 -0.04 -9.15
C ASN A 84 20.14 1.45 -8.76
N ASN A 85 19.00 1.71 -8.10
CA ASN A 85 18.53 3.05 -7.72
C ASN A 85 18.28 4.04 -8.87
N LYS A 86 18.25 3.57 -10.13
CA LYS A 86 17.84 4.38 -11.29
C LYS A 86 16.43 4.01 -11.72
N GLU A 87 15.61 5.02 -11.97
CA GLU A 87 14.30 4.84 -12.58
C GLU A 87 14.48 4.62 -14.10
N LEU A 88 13.84 3.58 -14.62
CA LEU A 88 13.89 3.16 -16.00
C LEU A 88 12.46 2.99 -16.52
N GLU A 89 12.22 3.46 -17.74
CA GLU A 89 11.03 3.09 -18.47
C GLU A 89 11.11 1.61 -18.86
N HIS A 90 9.96 0.92 -18.78
CA HIS A 90 9.87 -0.48 -19.12
C HIS A 90 8.58 -0.80 -19.86
N GLU A 91 8.64 -1.86 -20.65
CA GLU A 91 7.50 -2.44 -21.36
C GLU A 91 7.43 -3.93 -21.04
N ILE A 92 6.22 -4.46 -20.85
CA ILE A 92 6.01 -5.91 -20.81
C ILE A 92 6.07 -6.41 -22.25
N PHE A 93 7.08 -7.23 -22.56
CA PHE A 93 7.30 -7.76 -23.90
C PHE A 93 6.36 -8.95 -24.16
N TYR A 94 6.34 -9.93 -23.26
CA TYR A 94 5.32 -10.99 -23.23
C TYR A 94 5.20 -11.61 -21.84
N ILE A 95 4.13 -12.38 -21.65
CA ILE A 95 3.79 -13.09 -20.42
C ILE A 95 3.60 -14.57 -20.75
N LYS A 96 4.27 -15.46 -20.01
CA LYS A 96 4.10 -16.91 -20.10
C LYS A 96 3.41 -17.43 -18.83
N PRO A 97 2.42 -18.33 -18.94
CA PRO A 97 1.87 -19.01 -17.76
C PRO A 97 2.92 -19.98 -17.20
N VAL A 98 3.03 -20.05 -15.88
CA VAL A 98 4.11 -20.80 -15.21
C VAL A 98 3.53 -21.97 -14.43
N TYR A 99 2.75 -21.72 -13.38
CA TYR A 99 2.12 -22.79 -12.59
C TYR A 99 0.81 -22.33 -11.91
N TYR A 100 -0.02 -23.32 -11.60
CA TYR A 100 -1.08 -23.23 -10.60
C TYR A 100 -0.55 -23.89 -9.32
N LEU A 101 -0.50 -23.16 -8.20
CA LEU A 101 -0.36 -23.81 -6.90
C LEU A 101 -1.77 -24.22 -6.46
N GLU A 102 -2.09 -25.52 -6.57
CA GLU A 102 -3.41 -26.09 -6.30
C GLU A 102 -3.91 -25.75 -4.87
N ASP A 103 -2.99 -25.64 -3.90
CA ASP A 103 -3.34 -25.35 -2.50
C ASP A 103 -3.79 -23.91 -2.22
N GLN A 104 -3.57 -22.95 -3.13
CA GLN A 104 -3.84 -21.53 -2.88
C GLN A 104 -4.66 -20.82 -3.95
N ASN A 105 -5.09 -21.52 -5.02
CA ASN A 105 -5.77 -20.91 -6.17
C ASN A 105 -4.99 -19.71 -6.78
N GLN A 106 -3.67 -19.68 -6.58
CA GLN A 106 -2.82 -18.56 -6.93
C GLN A 106 -2.05 -18.89 -8.21
N LYS A 107 -2.23 -18.05 -9.24
CA LYS A 107 -1.60 -18.22 -10.55
C LYS A 107 -0.34 -17.40 -10.65
N TYR A 108 0.74 -18.04 -11.06
CA TYR A 108 2.02 -17.40 -11.30
C TYR A 108 2.32 -17.34 -12.80
N TYR A 109 2.90 -16.21 -13.19
CA TYR A 109 3.24 -15.89 -14.56
C TYR A 109 4.70 -15.44 -14.66
N GLU A 110 5.35 -15.84 -15.74
CA GLU A 110 6.67 -15.38 -16.14
C GLU A 110 6.47 -14.14 -16.99
N VAL A 111 6.88 -12.99 -16.46
CA VAL A 111 6.80 -11.72 -17.15
C VAL A 111 8.18 -11.34 -17.66
N PHE A 112 8.24 -11.07 -18.96
CA PHE A 112 9.46 -10.64 -19.65
C PHE A 112 9.39 -9.14 -19.85
N VAL A 113 10.25 -8.42 -19.15
CA VAL A 113 10.29 -6.97 -19.09
C VAL A 113 11.43 -6.46 -19.96
N LYS A 114 11.09 -5.60 -20.92
CA LYS A 114 12.04 -4.88 -21.76
C LYS A 114 12.32 -3.53 -21.13
N CYS A 115 13.60 -3.20 -20.97
CA CYS A 115 14.06 -1.89 -20.53
C CYS A 115 15.45 -1.59 -21.12
N ASN A 116 15.89 -0.34 -21.04
CA ASN A 116 17.23 0.04 -21.48
C ASN A 116 18.27 -0.37 -20.43
N LEU A 117 18.73 -1.62 -20.50
CA LEU A 117 19.75 -2.17 -19.61
C LEU A 117 21.13 -1.60 -19.92
N GLU A 118 21.85 -1.15 -18.89
CA GLU A 118 23.27 -0.78 -19.03
C GLU A 118 24.10 -2.00 -19.46
N LYS A 119 25.19 -1.77 -20.20
CA LYS A 119 26.06 -2.84 -20.72
C LYS A 119 26.54 -3.81 -19.64
N ALA A 120 26.74 -3.34 -18.40
CA ALA A 120 27.13 -4.17 -17.27
C ALA A 120 26.09 -5.24 -16.87
N TYR A 121 24.83 -5.07 -17.28
CA TYR A 121 23.73 -6.00 -17.00
C TYR A 121 23.29 -6.81 -18.23
N GLN A 122 23.97 -6.63 -19.38
CA GLN A 122 23.67 -7.33 -20.62
C GLN A 122 24.38 -8.69 -20.69
N TYR A 123 24.12 -9.53 -19.69
CA TYR A 123 24.67 -10.88 -19.58
C TYR A 123 23.54 -11.88 -19.42
N GLU A 124 23.56 -12.94 -20.23
CA GLU A 124 22.56 -13.98 -20.15
C GLU A 124 22.65 -14.72 -18.80
N ASN A 125 21.48 -15.03 -18.23
CA ASN A 125 21.30 -15.64 -16.91
C ASN A 125 21.85 -14.84 -15.73
N LEU A 126 22.13 -13.54 -15.90
CA LEU A 126 22.54 -12.69 -14.79
C LEU A 126 21.37 -12.53 -13.79
N PRO A 127 21.51 -12.94 -12.53
CA PRO A 127 20.50 -12.70 -11.51
C PRO A 127 20.42 -11.20 -11.21
N ILE A 128 19.21 -10.67 -11.24
CA ILE A 128 18.95 -9.24 -11.08
C ILE A 128 17.76 -9.02 -10.15
N THR A 129 17.91 -8.05 -9.25
CA THR A 129 16.81 -7.62 -8.38
C THR A 129 16.24 -6.32 -8.91
N VAL A 130 14.95 -6.36 -9.24
CA VAL A 130 14.20 -5.21 -9.74
C VAL A 130 13.19 -4.75 -8.70
N LYS A 131 12.93 -3.45 -8.68
CA LYS A 131 11.84 -2.86 -7.90
C LYS A 131 10.88 -2.16 -8.84
N PHE A 132 9.58 -2.30 -8.63
CA PHE A 132 8.58 -1.50 -9.33
C PHE A 132 7.99 -0.49 -8.36
N LYS A 133 8.23 0.79 -8.63
CA LYS A 133 7.61 1.91 -7.92
C LYS A 133 6.18 2.05 -8.42
N LEU A 134 5.22 1.84 -7.54
CA LEU A 134 3.80 1.97 -7.86
C LEU A 134 3.36 3.43 -7.78
N PRO A 135 2.21 3.78 -8.41
CA PRO A 135 1.60 5.09 -8.25
C PRO A 135 1.38 5.45 -6.78
N GLU A 136 1.39 6.75 -6.48
CA GLU A 136 1.17 7.24 -5.11
C GLU A 136 -0.14 6.71 -4.51
N THR A 137 -0.05 6.26 -3.28
CA THR A 137 -1.19 5.79 -2.49
C THR A 137 -1.21 6.46 -1.12
N THR A 138 -2.30 6.27 -0.39
CA THR A 138 -2.46 6.72 1.00
C THR A 138 -2.93 5.54 1.84
N LEU A 139 -2.71 5.58 3.16
CA LEU A 139 -3.10 4.49 4.06
C LEU A 139 -4.60 4.19 3.95
N MET A 140 -5.43 5.24 3.89
CA MET A 140 -6.88 5.09 3.73
C MET A 140 -7.25 4.42 2.40
N LYS A 141 -6.60 4.78 1.29
CA LYS A 141 -6.83 4.14 -0.02
C LYS A 141 -6.52 2.65 0.01
N GLU A 142 -5.46 2.25 0.70
CA GLU A 142 -5.10 0.84 0.84
C GLU A 142 -6.12 0.05 1.66
N VAL A 143 -6.57 0.61 2.79
CA VAL A 143 -7.60 0.00 3.64
C VAL A 143 -8.89 -0.19 2.84
N LEU A 144 -9.35 0.84 2.13
CA LEU A 144 -10.55 0.76 1.28
C LEU A 144 -10.40 -0.27 0.15
N LYS A 145 -9.22 -0.36 -0.48
CA LYS A 145 -8.95 -1.36 -1.52
C LYS A 145 -8.99 -2.79 -0.96
N LYS A 146 -8.48 -3.01 0.26
CA LYS A 146 -8.54 -4.32 0.93
C LYS A 146 -9.98 -4.69 1.31
N LEU A 147 -10.77 -3.73 1.80
CA LEU A 147 -12.18 -3.96 2.13
C LEU A 147 -13.01 -4.30 0.89
N ARG A 148 -12.75 -3.68 -0.26
CA ARG A 148 -13.47 -3.97 -1.52
C ARG A 148 -13.09 -5.33 -2.15
N LYS A 149 -11.90 -5.86 -1.86
CA LYS A 149 -11.45 -7.17 -2.35
C LYS A 149 -12.00 -8.35 -1.52
N ARG A 150 -12.54 -8.10 -0.32
CA ARG A 150 -13.28 -9.08 0.49
C ARG A 150 -14.76 -9.05 0.11
#